data_AF-A0A8J7YZL6-F1
#
_entry.id   AF-A0A8J7YZL6-F1
#
_cell.length_a   1.000
_cell.length_b   1.000
_cell.length_c   1.000
_cell.angle_alpha   90.00
_cell.angle_beta   90.00
_cell.angle_gamma   90.00
#
_symmetry.space_group_name_H-M   'P 1'
#
loop_
_entity.id
_entity.type
_entity.pdbx_description
1 polymer ?
#
loop_
_entity_poly.entity_id
_entity_poly.type
_entity_poly.pdbx_seq_one_letter_code
_entity_poly.pdbx_strand_id
1 'polypeptide(L)' 'MQQFLSQITVIGIDETVKNYTIALRKKYRLKLPDAMVCASALSTNSVLLSNDTQLSRVTEITVDTVQI' A
#
# COMPACT_ATOMS: atom_id res chain seq x y z
N MET A 1 9.72 16.66 9.75
CA MET A 1 9.93 15.37 9.05
C MET A 1 10.44 14.28 10.01
N GLN A 2 11.58 14.45 10.67
CA GLN A 2 12.10 13.44 11.63
C GLN A 2 11.14 13.14 12.79
N GLN A 3 10.51 14.17 13.38
CA GLN A 3 9.55 14.00 14.47
C GLN A 3 8.26 13.26 14.07
N PHE A 4 7.87 13.32 12.79
CA PHE A 4 6.72 12.56 12.30
C PHE A 4 7.08 11.09 12.12
N LEU A 5 8.23 10.83 11.48
CA LEU A 5 8.73 9.47 11.26
C LEU A 5 9.01 8.72 12.57
N SER A 6 9.36 9.42 13.65
CA SER A 6 9.56 8.80 14.97
C SER A 6 8.26 8.38 15.67
N GLN A 7 7.10 8.82 15.18
CA GLN A 7 5.78 8.48 15.74
C GLN A 7 5.07 7.37 14.97
N ILE A 8 5.66 6.89 13.88
CA ILE A 8 5.08 5.85 13.02
C ILE A 8 6.05 4.69 12.83
N THR A 9 5.51 3.52 12.53
CA THR A 9 6.32 2.38 12.12
C THR A 9 6.67 2.50 10.64
N VAL A 10 7.97 2.49 10.32
CA VAL A 10 8.45 2.49 8.94
C VAL A 10 8.55 1.05 8.44
N ILE A 11 7.74 0.72 7.44
CA ILE A 11 7.78 -0.60 6.79
C ILE A 11 8.79 -0.57 5.65
N GLY A 12 9.79 -1.45 5.74
CA GLY A 12 10.78 -1.66 4.68
C GLY A 12 10.24 -2.47 3.50
N ILE A 13 10.97 -2.46 2.39
CA ILE A 13 10.64 -3.26 1.20
C ILE A 13 11.47 -4.55 1.26
N ASP A 14 10.87 -5.61 1.78
CA ASP A 14 11.47 -6.95 1.81
C ASP A 14 11.05 -7.80 0.59
N GLU A 15 11.46 -9.07 0.54
CA GLU A 15 11.07 -9.99 -0.53
C GLU A 15 9.54 -10.18 -0.63
N THR A 16 8.84 -10.19 0.50
CA THR A 16 7.39 -10.34 0.56
C THR A 16 6.70 -9.16 -0.11
N VAL A 17 7.08 -7.93 0.28
CA VAL A 17 6.55 -6.68 -0.31
C VAL A 17 6.89 -6.62 -1.79
N LYS A 18 8.10 -7.03 -2.22
CA LYS A 18 8.47 -7.08 -3.65
C LYS A 18 7.57 -8.03 -4.44
N ASN A 19 7.35 -9.25 -3.93
CA ASN A 19 6.53 -10.24 -4.61
C ASN A 19 5.07 -9.77 -4.74
N TYR A 20 4.50 -9.20 -3.67
CA TYR A 20 3.17 -8.60 -3.71
C TYR A 20 3.11 -7.40 -4.66
N THR A 21 4.13 -6.54 -4.68
CA THR A 21 4.20 -5.41 -5.62
C THR A 21 4.11 -5.90 -7.06
N ILE A 22 4.88 -6.92 -7.43
CA ILE A 22 4.87 -7.51 -8.78
C ILE A 22 3.49 -8.08 -9.10
N ALA A 23 2.90 -8.84 -8.18
CA ALA A 23 1.60 -9.47 -8.37
C ALA A 23 0.47 -8.43 -8.58
N LEU A 24 0.38 -7.45 -7.67
CA LEU A 24 -0.64 -6.40 -7.72
C LEU A 24 -0.47 -5.50 -8.95
N ARG A 25 0.77 -5.13 -9.30
CA ARG A 25 1.07 -4.35 -10.50
C ARG A 25 0.64 -5.08 -11.78
N LYS A 26 0.91 -6.39 -11.88
CA LYS A 26 0.49 -7.19 -13.03
C LYS A 26 -1.04 -7.31 -13.11
N LYS A 27 -1.71 -7.58 -11.98
CA LYS A 27 -3.15 -7.79 -11.92
C LYS A 27 -3.97 -6.52 -12.18
N TYR A 28 -3.58 -5.40 -11.59
CA TYR A 28 -4.36 -4.16 -11.59
C TYR A 28 -3.75 -3.04 -12.45
N ARG A 29 -2.60 -3.28 -13.10
CA ARG A 29 -1.86 -2.29 -13.89
C ARG A 29 -1.57 -0.99 -13.13
N LEU A 30 -1.38 -1.10 -11.81
CA LEU A 30 -1.04 0.03 -10.94
C LEU A 30 0.33 0.62 -11.32
N LYS A 31 0.52 1.91 -11.06
CA LYS A 31 1.87 2.49 -11.11
C LYS A 31 2.74 1.83 -10.04
N LEU A 32 4.06 1.84 -10.25
CA LEU A 32 4.98 1.15 -9.35
C LEU A 32 4.85 1.65 -7.89
N PRO A 33 4.80 2.97 -7.62
CA PRO A 33 4.62 3.46 -6.25
C PRO A 33 3.31 2.98 -5.61
N ASP A 34 2.18 3.07 -6.31
CA ASP A 34 0.88 2.66 -5.78
C ASP A 34 0.83 1.16 -5.49
N ALA A 35 1.43 0.35 -6.37
CA ALA A 35 1.54 -1.09 -6.16
C ALA A 35 2.39 -1.43 -4.93
N MET A 36 3.46 -0.68 -4.67
CA MET A 36 4.32 -0.87 -3.49
C MET A 36 3.60 -0.51 -2.19
N VAL A 37 2.81 0.56 -2.19
CA VAL A 37 1.99 0.95 -1.03
C VAL A 37 0.89 -0.07 -0.77
N CYS A 38 0.21 -0.56 -1.81
CA CYS A 38 -0.77 -1.64 -1.65
C CYS A 38 -0.11 -2.93 -1.14
N ALA A 39 1.09 -3.24 -1.62
CA ALA A 39 1.85 -4.42 -1.20
C ALA A 39 2.29 -4.36 0.26
N SER A 40 2.67 -3.20 0.78
CA SER A 40 3.03 -3.04 2.20
C SER A 40 1.81 -3.14 3.12
N ALA A 41 0.65 -2.60 2.70
CA ALA A 41 -0.61 -2.81 3.40
C ALA A 41 -0.98 -4.31 3.44
N LEU A 42 -0.82 -5.00 2.30
CA LEU A 42 -1.06 -6.45 2.21
C LEU A 42 -0.10 -7.26 3.10
N SER A 43 1.20 -6.94 3.11
CA SER A 43 2.18 -7.69 3.89
C SER A 43 2.00 -7.55 5.41
N THR A 44 1.39 -6.45 5.84
CA THR A 44 1.10 -6.17 7.25
C THR A 44 -0.35 -6.45 7.64
N ASN A 45 -1.19 -6.86 6.68
CA ASN A 45 -2.64 -7.00 6.85
C ASN A 45 -3.31 -5.73 7.43
N SER A 46 -2.82 -4.56 6.99
CA SER A 46 -3.29 -3.25 7.45
C SER A 46 -4.36 -2.68 6.53
N VAL A 47 -5.18 -1.77 7.07
CA VAL A 47 -6.08 -0.94 6.25
C VAL A 47 -5.27 0.17 5.59
N LEU A 48 -5.38 0.28 4.26
CA LEU A 48 -4.79 1.38 3.51
C LEU A 48 -5.72 2.59 3.53
N LEU A 49 -5.33 3.64 4.27
CA LEU A 49 -5.99 4.94 4.19
C LEU A 49 -5.48 5.69 2.95
N SER A 50 -6.37 6.08 2.05
CA SER A 50 -6.00 6.82 0.84
C SER A 50 -7.09 7.79 0.39
N ASN A 51 -6.70 8.90 -0.22
CA ASN A 51 -7.62 9.78 -0.95
C ASN A 51 -7.82 9.34 -2.41
N ASP A 52 -7.01 8.41 -2.91
CA ASP A 52 -7.16 7.83 -4.25
C ASP A 52 -8.20 6.70 -4.23
N THR A 53 -9.43 7.06 -4.56
CA THR A 53 -10.58 6.14 -4.66
C THR A 53 -10.34 4.98 -5.63
N GLN A 54 -9.45 5.10 -6.60
CA GLN A 54 -9.18 4.01 -7.56
C GLN A 54 -8.55 2.79 -6.91
N LEU A 55 -7.88 2.94 -5.75
CA LEU A 55 -7.25 1.83 -5.03
C LEU A 55 -8.27 0.87 -4.41
N SER A 56 -9.53 1.30 -4.24
CA SER A 56 -10.62 0.44 -3.75
C SER A 56 -10.88 -0.80 -4.64
N ARG A 57 -10.40 -0.80 -5.88
CA ARG A 57 -10.50 -1.97 -6.79
C ARG A 57 -9.54 -3.11 -6.45
N VAL A 58 -8.54 -2.87 -5.59
CA VAL A 58 -7.56 -3.89 -5.18
C VAL A 58 -8.19 -4.73 -4.08
N THR A 59 -8.62 -5.94 -4.43
CA THR A 59 -9.46 -6.79 -3.56
C THR A 59 -8.69 -7.51 -2.46
N GLU A 60 -7.36 -7.59 -2.58
CA GLU A 60 -6.47 -8.26 -1.63
C GLU A 60 -6.25 -7.44 -0.36
N ILE A 61 -6.55 -6.14 -0.39
CA ILE A 61 -6.36 -5.23 0.75
C ILE A 61 -7.68 -4.57 1.12
N THR A 62 -7.76 -4.12 2.37
CA THR A 62 -8.84 -3.22 2.80
C THR A 62 -8.40 -1.79 2.54
N VAL A 63 -9.20 -1.03 1.81
CA VAL A 63 -8.96 0.40 1.55
C VAL A 63 -10.08 1.19 2.19
N ASP A 64 -9.71 2.18 3.00
CA ASP A 64 -10.65 3.17 3.52
C ASP A 64 -10.34 4.53 2.89
N THR A 65 -11.36 5.13 2.29
CA THR A 65 -11.17 6.37 1.53
C THR A 65 -11.39 7.56 2.44
N VAL A 66 -10.39 8.42 2.54
CA VAL A 66 -10.49 9.68 3.27
C VAL A 66 -10.80 10.83 2.31
N GLN A 67 -11.87 11.58 2.58
CA GLN A 67 -12.12 12.86 1.94
C GLN A 67 -11.33 13.92 2.70
N ILE A 68 -10.24 14.41 2.10
CA ILE A 68 -9.40 15.50 2.61
C ILE A 68 -9.60 16.72 1.72
#